data_AF-A0A1V0TJB7-F1
#
_entry.id   AF-A0A1V0TJB7-F1
#
_cell.length_a   1.000
_cell.length_b   1.000
_cell.length_c   1.000
_cell.angle_alpha   90.00
_cell.angle_beta   90.00
_cell.angle_gamma   90.00
#
_symmetry.space_group_name_H-M   'P 1'
#
loop_
_entity.id
_entity.type
_entity.pdbx_description
1 polymer ?
#
loop_
_entity_poly.entity_id
_entity_poly.type
_entity_poly.pdbx_seq_one_letter_code
_entity_poly.pdbx_strand_id
1 'polypeptide(L)'
;MLTDRSVQLSLQEIAEDLGASDPIQTPLDASEAQALIEALLRAGGRSPEAVAAALEGVHDHAAARRLLAELSHDAETAQLTAAVLADPPADEQMSVEHAVASAVLLGALVSWLQTKIDIEIKRTEGKSEFRFRVTKQAASASLLRDLARLVSRILSGPPE
;
A
#
# COMPACT_ATOMS: atom_id res chain seq x y z
N MET A 1 -18.65 9.49 -10.68
CA MET A 1 -17.46 8.61 -10.62
C MET A 1 -16.24 9.48 -10.45
N LEU A 2 -15.30 9.11 -9.59
CA LEU A 2 -14.07 9.88 -9.33
C LEU A 2 -13.10 9.76 -10.52
N THR A 3 -12.40 10.85 -10.83
CA THR A 3 -11.31 10.86 -11.80
C THR A 3 -10.09 10.11 -11.25
N ASP A 4 -9.17 9.66 -12.11
CA ASP A 4 -7.90 9.03 -11.69
C ASP A 4 -7.15 9.92 -10.69
N ARG A 5 -7.16 11.23 -10.95
CA ARG A 5 -6.50 12.23 -10.12
C ARG A 5 -7.15 12.37 -8.75
N SER A 6 -8.47 12.42 -8.69
CA SER A 6 -9.21 12.49 -7.42
C SER A 6 -8.99 11.23 -6.58
N VAL A 7 -8.91 10.05 -7.21
CA VAL A 7 -8.55 8.79 -6.52
C VAL A 7 -7.15 8.87 -5.92
N GLN A 8 -6.16 9.36 -6.67
CA GLN A 8 -4.79 9.52 -6.16
C GLN A 8 -4.72 10.49 -4.98
N LEU A 9 -5.34 11.66 -5.10
CA LEU A 9 -5.35 12.65 -4.03
C LEU A 9 -6.03 12.12 -2.77
N SER A 10 -7.16 11.42 -2.93
CA SER A 10 -7.84 10.76 -1.80
C SER A 10 -6.94 9.71 -1.14
N LEU A 11 -6.24 8.89 -1.93
CA LEU A 11 -5.30 7.90 -1.38
C LEU A 11 -4.13 8.55 -0.65
N GLN A 12 -3.63 9.69 -1.15
CA GLN A 12 -2.57 10.43 -0.49
C GLN A 12 -3.04 10.95 0.88
N GLU A 13 -4.19 11.61 0.94
CA GLU A 13 -4.74 12.13 2.19
C GLU A 13 -5.01 11.00 3.20
N ILE A 14 -5.65 9.91 2.76
CA ILE A 14 -5.86 8.73 3.60
C ILE A 14 -4.52 8.16 4.10
N ALA A 15 -3.50 8.09 3.23
CA ALA A 15 -2.19 7.58 3.62
C ALA A 15 -1.47 8.47 4.63
N GLU A 16 -1.62 9.79 4.52
CA GLU A 16 -1.09 10.78 5.45
C GLU A 16 -1.79 10.68 6.82
N ASP A 17 -3.11 10.53 6.83
CA ASP A 17 -3.91 10.36 8.05
C ASP A 17 -3.63 9.02 8.75
N LEU A 18 -3.41 7.94 7.99
CA LEU A 18 -2.99 6.63 8.52
C LEU A 18 -1.53 6.62 8.98
N GLY A 19 -0.66 7.24 8.18
CA GLY A 19 0.81 7.24 8.31
C GLY A 19 1.36 8.15 9.39
N ALA A 20 0.51 8.81 10.18
CA ALA A 20 0.90 9.63 11.33
C ALA A 20 1.57 8.84 12.48
N SER A 21 1.92 7.57 12.27
CA SER A 21 2.48 6.66 13.29
C SER A 21 3.91 6.21 12.96
N ASP A 22 4.80 6.39 13.94
CA ASP A 22 6.24 6.04 14.00
C ASP A 22 7.05 6.22 12.69
N PRO A 23 7.69 7.39 12.50
CA PRO A 23 8.53 7.68 11.33
C PRO A 23 9.66 6.67 11.08
N ILE A 24 10.05 5.88 12.08
CA ILE A 24 11.08 4.86 11.94
C ILE A 24 10.57 3.69 11.09
N GLN A 25 9.29 3.36 11.20
CA GLN A 25 8.64 2.23 10.54
C GLN A 25 7.98 2.57 9.21
N THR A 26 8.02 3.84 8.82
CA THR A 26 7.54 4.31 7.52
C THR A 26 8.65 4.21 6.47
N PRO A 27 8.35 3.76 5.24
CA PRO A 27 9.31 3.81 4.14
C PRO A 27 9.79 5.24 3.86
N LEU A 28 11.07 5.39 3.52
CA LEU A 28 11.69 6.68 3.18
C LEU A 28 11.24 7.20 1.81
N ASP A 29 11.02 6.29 0.87
CA ASP A 29 10.69 6.60 -0.51
C ASP A 29 9.91 5.46 -1.18
N ALA A 30 9.54 5.70 -2.45
CA ALA A 30 8.80 4.73 -3.26
C ALA A 30 9.58 3.43 -3.50
N SER A 31 10.92 3.49 -3.59
CA SER A 31 11.73 2.29 -3.79
C SER A 31 11.75 1.41 -2.54
N GLU A 32 11.87 1.99 -1.34
CA GLU A 32 11.79 1.25 -0.08
C GLU A 32 10.38 0.69 0.14
N ALA A 33 9.33 1.45 -0.21
CA ALA A 33 7.96 0.98 -0.16
C ALA A 33 7.73 -0.21 -1.12
N GLN A 34 8.25 -0.14 -2.35
CA GLN A 34 8.18 -1.25 -3.30
C GLN A 34 8.92 -2.50 -2.78
N ALA A 35 10.11 -2.32 -2.21
CA ALA A 35 10.89 -3.42 -1.63
C ALA A 35 10.18 -4.09 -0.44
N LEU A 36 9.46 -3.31 0.37
CA LEU A 36 8.62 -3.84 1.45
C LEU A 36 7.48 -4.70 0.90
N ILE A 37 6.78 -4.23 -0.14
CA ILE A 37 5.71 -4.98 -0.81
C ILE A 37 6.27 -6.28 -1.43
N GLU A 38 7.41 -6.21 -2.10
CA GLU A 38 8.12 -7.36 -2.64
C GLU A 38 8.45 -8.39 -1.53
N ALA A 39 8.95 -7.92 -0.38
CA ALA A 39 9.27 -8.76 0.77
C ALA A 39 8.02 -9.42 1.37
N LEU A 40 6.90 -8.70 1.48
CA LEU A 40 5.63 -9.25 1.94
C LEU A 40 5.13 -10.35 1.01
N LEU A 41 5.15 -10.11 -0.31
CA LEU A 41 4.68 -11.09 -1.29
C LEU A 41 5.51 -12.38 -1.23
N ARG A 42 6.85 -12.26 -1.11
CA ARG A 42 7.73 -13.41 -0.92
C ARG A 42 7.47 -14.13 0.41
N ALA A 43 7.29 -13.39 1.50
CA ALA A 43 6.98 -13.97 2.81
C ALA A 43 5.63 -14.69 2.82
N GLY A 44 4.68 -14.24 2.00
CA GLY A 44 3.42 -14.92 1.71
C GLY A 44 3.54 -16.07 0.70
N GLY A 45 4.74 -16.50 0.33
CA GLY A 45 4.99 -17.67 -0.52
C GLY A 45 4.67 -17.49 -2.01
N ARG A 46 4.64 -16.25 -2.51
CA ARG A 46 4.49 -15.99 -3.96
C ARG A 46 5.79 -16.35 -4.69
N SER A 47 5.67 -16.93 -5.88
CA SER A 47 6.84 -17.20 -6.74
C SER A 47 7.46 -15.89 -7.24
N PRO A 48 8.76 -15.87 -7.60
CA PRO A 48 9.41 -14.67 -8.15
C PRO A 48 8.66 -14.06 -9.35
N GLU A 49 8.11 -14.90 -10.23
CA GLU A 49 7.34 -14.47 -11.41
C GLU A 49 6.03 -13.80 -11.00
N ALA A 50 5.33 -14.39 -10.02
CA ALA A 50 4.09 -13.83 -9.49
C ALA A 50 4.31 -12.51 -8.74
N VAL A 51 5.50 -12.33 -8.14
CA VAL A 51 5.90 -11.06 -7.50
C VAL A 51 6.16 -10.00 -8.56
N ALA A 52 6.94 -10.33 -9.61
CA ALA A 52 7.21 -9.40 -10.70
C ALA A 52 5.93 -8.91 -11.38
N ALA A 53 5.04 -9.84 -11.74
CA ALA A 53 3.73 -9.51 -12.34
C ALA A 53 2.84 -8.65 -11.42
N ALA A 54 2.94 -8.82 -10.10
CA ALA A 54 2.25 -7.95 -9.15
C ALA A 54 2.80 -6.52 -9.16
N LEU A 55 4.12 -6.37 -9.17
CA LEU A 55 4.77 -5.06 -9.12
C LEU A 55 4.57 -4.25 -10.41
N GLU A 56 4.37 -4.89 -11.56
CA GLU A 56 3.97 -4.19 -12.79
C GLU A 56 2.64 -3.41 -12.63
N GLY A 57 1.73 -3.93 -11.80
CA GLY A 57 0.45 -3.29 -11.49
C GLY A 57 0.55 -2.00 -10.67
N VAL A 58 1.72 -1.66 -10.13
CA VAL A 58 1.93 -0.41 -9.37
C VAL A 58 1.73 0.83 -10.25
N HIS A 59 1.94 0.71 -11.56
CA HIS A 59 1.76 1.80 -12.51
C HIS A 59 0.33 1.89 -13.09
N ASP A 60 -0.56 0.98 -12.69
CA ASP A 60 -1.94 0.90 -13.17
C ASP A 60 -2.89 1.73 -12.30
N HIS A 61 -3.60 2.68 -12.90
CA HIS A 61 -4.64 3.47 -12.22
C HIS A 61 -5.78 2.62 -11.67
N ALA A 62 -6.04 1.44 -12.26
CA ALA A 62 -7.04 0.53 -11.71
C ALA A 62 -6.57 -0.08 -10.38
N ALA A 63 -5.27 -0.18 -10.10
CA ALA A 63 -4.76 -0.61 -8.80
C ALA A 63 -5.08 0.41 -7.70
N ALA A 64 -4.96 1.71 -7.99
CA ALA A 64 -5.37 2.78 -7.09
C ALA A 64 -6.86 2.72 -6.75
N ARG A 65 -7.73 2.48 -7.76
CA ARG A 65 -9.17 2.29 -7.51
C ARG A 65 -9.46 1.05 -6.67
N ARG A 66 -8.76 -0.06 -6.93
CA ARG A 66 -8.91 -1.30 -6.14
C ARG A 66 -8.48 -1.08 -4.70
N LEU A 67 -7.38 -0.37 -4.45
CA LEU A 67 -6.96 -0.02 -3.10
C LEU A 67 -7.99 0.87 -2.40
N LEU A 68 -8.47 1.93 -3.05
CA LEU A 68 -9.49 2.81 -2.47
C LEU A 68 -10.78 2.05 -2.13
N ALA A 69 -11.17 1.10 -2.99
CA ALA A 69 -12.30 0.21 -2.71
C ALA A 69 -12.03 -0.68 -1.50
N GLU A 70 -10.84 -1.27 -1.37
CA GLU A 70 -10.46 -2.07 -0.20
C GLU A 70 -10.53 -1.23 1.09
N LEU A 71 -9.95 -0.03 1.08
CA LEU A 71 -9.96 0.90 2.21
C LEU A 71 -11.38 1.29 2.64
N SER A 72 -12.32 1.38 1.69
CA SER A 72 -13.72 1.71 1.95
C SER A 72 -14.50 0.56 2.61
N HIS A 73 -14.05 -0.69 2.43
CA HIS A 73 -14.71 -1.87 2.99
C HIS A 73 -14.01 -2.40 4.26
N ASP A 74 -12.77 -1.97 4.50
CA ASP A 74 -12.01 -2.37 5.65
C ASP A 74 -12.47 -1.65 6.93
N ALA A 75 -12.73 -2.40 7.99
CA ALA A 75 -13.33 -1.85 9.21
C ALA A 75 -12.47 -0.79 9.91
N GLU A 76 -11.14 -0.82 9.74
CA GLU A 76 -10.22 0.13 10.38
C GLU A 76 -10.08 1.42 9.57
N THR A 77 -10.25 1.36 8.25
CA THR A 77 -10.03 2.52 7.36
C THR A 77 -11.31 3.08 6.74
N ALA A 78 -12.45 2.38 6.83
CA ALA A 78 -13.69 2.75 6.14
C ALA A 78 -14.24 4.11 6.58
N GLN A 79 -14.21 4.41 7.89
CA GLN A 79 -14.71 5.69 8.39
C GLN A 79 -13.87 6.87 7.89
N LEU A 80 -12.54 6.74 7.97
CA LEU A 80 -11.59 7.73 7.46
C LEU A 80 -11.77 7.93 5.96
N THR A 81 -11.84 6.82 5.22
CA THR A 81 -12.02 6.83 3.76
C THR A 81 -13.34 7.48 3.37
N ALA A 82 -14.44 7.20 4.08
CA ALA A 82 -15.73 7.82 3.84
C ALA A 82 -15.71 9.34 4.06
N ALA A 83 -14.96 9.83 5.06
CA ALA A 83 -14.80 11.26 5.31
C ALA A 83 -14.08 11.95 4.15
N VAL A 84 -12.95 11.41 3.70
CA VAL A 84 -12.19 11.91 2.54
C VAL A 84 -13.03 11.88 1.27
N LEU A 85 -13.80 10.81 1.03
CA LEU A 85 -14.65 10.70 -0.17
C LEU A 85 -15.90 11.61 -0.13
N ALA A 86 -16.33 12.06 1.04
CA ALA A 86 -17.42 13.01 1.18
C ALA A 86 -17.01 14.44 0.79
N ASP A 87 -15.73 14.77 0.98
CA ASP A 87 -15.12 16.06 0.63
C ASP A 87 -13.73 15.82 0.02
N PRO A 88 -13.64 15.33 -1.24
CA PRO A 88 -12.37 14.93 -1.82
C PRO A 88 -11.45 16.14 -2.05
N PRO A 89 -10.12 15.98 -1.89
CA PRO A 89 -9.18 17.07 -2.10
C PRO A 89 -9.35 17.75 -3.46
N ALA A 90 -9.25 19.08 -3.44
CA ALA A 90 -9.31 19.87 -4.66
C ALA A 90 -8.12 19.55 -5.58
N ASP A 91 -8.40 19.40 -6.87
CA ASP A 91 -7.37 19.22 -7.89
C ASP A 91 -6.80 20.59 -8.31
N GLU A 92 -5.83 21.08 -7.56
CA GLU A 92 -5.25 22.42 -7.77
C GLU A 92 -4.02 22.43 -8.70
N GLN A 93 -3.59 21.28 -9.23
CA GLN A 93 -2.33 21.16 -9.99
C GLN A 93 -2.54 20.59 -11.41
N MET A 94 -2.03 21.30 -12.42
CA MET A 94 -1.98 20.80 -13.79
C MET A 94 -0.84 19.79 -13.97
N SER A 95 -1.20 18.52 -14.15
CA SER A 95 -0.35 17.38 -14.51
C SER A 95 0.53 16.82 -13.37
N VAL A 96 0.32 15.55 -13.05
CA VAL A 96 1.15 14.78 -12.11
C VAL A 96 1.92 13.72 -12.85
N GLU A 97 3.22 13.65 -12.59
CA GLU A 97 4.11 12.65 -13.17
C GLU A 97 3.73 11.24 -12.67
N HIS A 98 3.76 10.24 -13.56
CA HIS A 98 3.45 8.84 -13.23
C HIS A 98 4.27 8.27 -12.05
N ALA A 99 5.48 8.80 -11.82
CA ALA A 99 6.32 8.43 -10.68
C ALA A 99 5.67 8.82 -9.35
N VAL A 100 5.02 9.98 -9.27
CA VAL A 100 4.30 10.45 -8.07
C VAL A 100 3.07 9.58 -7.82
N ALA A 101 2.34 9.22 -8.87
CA ALA A 101 1.18 8.33 -8.77
C ALA A 101 1.54 6.95 -8.17
N SER A 102 2.65 6.38 -8.63
CA SER A 102 3.15 5.08 -8.16
C SER A 102 3.58 5.16 -6.69
N ALA A 103 4.25 6.26 -6.29
CA ALA A 103 4.66 6.51 -4.92
C ALA A 103 3.45 6.63 -3.98
N VAL A 104 2.40 7.34 -4.39
CA VAL A 104 1.15 7.47 -3.61
C VAL A 104 0.47 6.13 -3.41
N LEU A 105 0.36 5.30 -4.47
CA LEU A 105 -0.22 3.97 -4.35
C LEU A 105 0.57 3.09 -3.36
N LEU A 106 1.90 3.06 -3.49
CA LEU A 106 2.75 2.28 -2.61
C LEU A 106 2.70 2.78 -1.17
N GLY A 107 2.73 4.10 -0.96
CA GLY A 107 2.60 4.72 0.36
C GLY A 107 1.29 4.34 1.02
N ALA A 108 0.16 4.53 0.33
CA ALA A 108 -1.17 4.18 0.85
C ALA A 108 -1.29 2.68 1.16
N LEU A 109 -0.74 1.82 0.30
CA LEU A 109 -0.75 0.38 0.51
C LEU A 109 0.07 -0.02 1.75
N VAL A 110 1.23 0.60 1.95
CA VAL A 110 2.04 0.36 3.16
C VAL A 110 1.33 0.89 4.40
N SER A 111 0.76 2.10 4.38
CA SER A 111 0.00 2.65 5.50
C SER A 111 -1.17 1.75 5.88
N TRP A 112 -1.88 1.18 4.90
CA TRP A 112 -2.92 0.18 5.16
C TRP A 112 -2.37 -1.11 5.78
N LEU A 113 -1.25 -1.64 5.27
CA LEU A 113 -0.63 -2.84 5.84
C LEU A 113 -0.18 -2.60 7.29
N GLN A 114 0.29 -1.40 7.62
CA GLN A 114 0.69 -1.03 8.97
C GLN A 114 -0.50 -1.01 9.96
N THR A 115 -1.74 -0.89 9.49
CA THR A 115 -2.91 -1.08 10.38
C THR A 115 -3.15 -2.55 10.71
N LYS A 116 -2.70 -3.47 9.83
CA LYS A 116 -2.91 -4.93 9.96
C LYS A 116 -1.78 -5.63 10.71
N ILE A 117 -0.56 -5.15 10.54
CA ILE A 117 0.66 -5.76 11.07
C ILE A 117 1.68 -4.69 11.45
N ASP A 118 2.46 -4.97 12.48
CA ASP A 118 3.65 -4.18 12.76
C ASP A 118 4.73 -4.52 11.74
N ILE A 119 5.30 -3.50 11.11
CA ILE A 119 6.39 -3.65 10.14
C ILE A 119 7.64 -3.03 10.76
N GLU A 120 8.65 -3.85 11.02
CA GLU A 120 9.96 -3.37 11.45
C GLU A 120 10.87 -3.18 10.24
N ILE A 121 11.32 -1.94 10.00
CA ILE A 121 12.29 -1.62 8.94
C ILE A 121 13.67 -1.42 9.57
N LYS A 122 14.62 -2.30 9.22
CA LYS A 122 16.03 -2.16 9.61
C LYS A 122 16.86 -1.74 8.41
N ARG A 123 17.56 -0.61 8.55
CA ARG A 123 18.42 -0.04 7.50
C ARG A 123 19.88 -0.29 7.87
N THR A 124 20.58 -1.10 7.09
CA THR A 124 21.99 -1.47 7.30
C THR A 124 22.75 -1.33 5.99
N GLU A 125 23.82 -0.53 5.97
CA GLU A 125 24.72 -0.39 4.81
C GLU A 125 24.00 -0.07 3.47
N GLY A 126 22.96 0.77 3.53
CA GLY A 126 22.18 1.16 2.34
C GLY A 126 21.19 0.11 1.85
N LYS A 127 20.93 -0.95 2.64
CA LYS A 127 19.88 -1.95 2.39
C LYS A 127 18.84 -1.92 3.50
N SER A 128 17.59 -2.23 3.13
CA SER A 128 16.48 -2.34 4.07
C SER A 128 16.08 -3.80 4.25
N GLU A 129 16.02 -4.24 5.49
CA GLU A 129 15.47 -5.52 5.92
C GLU A 129 14.11 -5.29 6.57
N PHE A 130 13.12 -6.09 6.18
CA PHE A 130 11.74 -5.95 6.64
C PHE A 130 11.36 -7.13 7.54
N ARG A 131 10.71 -6.85 8.67
CA ARG A 131 10.20 -7.87 9.60
C ARG A 131 8.74 -7.63 9.91
N PHE A 132 7.90 -8.61 9.64
CA PHE A 132 6.44 -8.51 9.83
C PHE A 132 6.02 -9.17 11.16
N ARG A 133 5.23 -8.44 11.95
CA ARG A 133 4.83 -8.82 13.30
C ARG A 133 3.36 -8.54 13.57
N VAL A 134 2.83 -9.21 14.58
CA VAL A 134 1.55 -8.86 15.21
C VAL A 134 1.86 -8.61 16.68
N THR A 135 1.80 -7.36 17.12
CA THR A 135 2.22 -6.85 18.44
C THR A 135 3.70 -7.09 18.74
N LYS A 136 4.05 -8.26 19.29
CA LYS A 136 5.42 -8.65 19.65
C LYS A 136 5.84 -9.99 19.05
N GLN A 137 4.95 -10.67 18.35
CA GLN A 137 5.22 -11.97 17.73
C GLN A 137 5.39 -11.84 16.23
N ALA A 138 6.16 -12.73 15.62
CA ALA A 138 6.24 -12.82 14.17
C ALA A 138 4.84 -13.09 13.60
N ALA A 139 4.50 -12.42 12.49
CA ALA A 139 3.24 -12.66 11.81
C ALA A 139 3.16 -14.13 11.37
N SER A 140 1.98 -14.75 11.56
CA SER A 140 1.78 -16.15 11.18
C SER A 140 1.90 -16.31 9.65
N ALA A 141 2.39 -17.47 9.20
CA ALA A 141 2.51 -17.76 7.77
C ALA A 141 1.14 -17.72 7.05
N SER A 142 0.04 -18.06 7.73
CA SER A 142 -1.32 -17.92 7.18
C SER A 142 -1.69 -16.45 6.95
N LEU A 143 -1.45 -15.59 7.94
CA LEU A 143 -1.71 -14.15 7.82
C LEU A 143 -0.90 -13.54 6.66
N LEU A 144 0.39 -13.85 6.57
CA LEU A 144 1.25 -13.35 5.49
C LEU A 144 0.78 -13.85 4.11
N ARG A 145 0.29 -15.09 4.00
CA ARG A 145 -0.31 -15.61 2.77
C ARG A 145 -1.62 -14.90 2.41
N ASP A 146 -2.44 -14.54 3.39
CA ASP A 146 -3.70 -13.84 3.18
C ASP A 146 -3.44 -12.39 2.73
N LEU A 147 -2.54 -11.68 3.41
CA LEU A 147 -2.12 -10.33 3.05
C LEU A 147 -1.44 -10.29 1.68
N ALA A 148 -0.53 -11.22 1.37
CA ALA A 148 0.08 -11.28 0.05
C ALA A 148 -0.94 -11.53 -1.07
N ARG A 149 -1.97 -12.35 -0.82
CA ARG A 149 -3.07 -12.55 -1.78
C ARG A 149 -3.92 -11.30 -1.97
N LEU A 150 -4.21 -10.57 -0.90
CA LEU A 150 -4.93 -9.28 -0.98
C LEU A 150 -4.12 -8.27 -1.79
N VAL A 151 -2.84 -8.07 -1.44
CA VAL A 151 -1.94 -7.15 -2.14
C VAL A 151 -1.80 -7.52 -3.61
N SER A 152 -1.59 -8.79 -3.96
CA SER A 152 -1.55 -9.21 -5.37
C SER A 152 -2.86 -8.90 -6.12
N ARG A 153 -4.02 -9.07 -5.48
CA ARG A 153 -5.33 -8.74 -6.11
C ARG A 153 -5.52 -7.25 -6.29
N ILE A 154 -5.05 -6.44 -5.35
CA ILE A 154 -5.08 -4.97 -5.46
C ILE A 154 -4.21 -4.53 -6.63
N LEU A 155 -2.99 -5.06 -6.74
CA LEU A 155 -2.05 -4.63 -7.78
C LEU A 155 -2.41 -5.16 -9.17
N SER A 156 -2.67 -6.47 -9.31
CA SER A 156 -2.89 -7.12 -10.62
C SER A 156 -4.36 -7.35 -10.99
N GLY A 157 -5.30 -7.14 -10.07
CA GLY A 157 -6.70 -7.55 -10.25
C GLY A 157 -6.97 -9.00 -9.85
N PRO A 158 -8.23 -9.47 -9.94
CA PRO A 158 -8.56 -10.87 -9.70
C PRO A 158 -7.81 -11.76 -10.71
N PRO A 159 -7.36 -12.97 -10.30
CA PRO A 159 -6.88 -13.94 -11.27
C PRO A 159 -8.01 -14.25 -12.25
N GLU A 160 -7.72 -14.18 -13.55
CA GLU A 160 -8.62 -14.68 -14.60
C GLU A 160 -8.90 -16.19 -14.43
#